data_AF-A0A928N7H1-F1
#
_entry.id   AF-A0A928N7H1-F1
#
_cell.length_a   1.000
_cell.length_b   1.000
_cell.length_c   1.000
_cell.angle_alpha   90.00
_cell.angle_beta   90.00
_cell.angle_gamma   90.00
#
_symmetry.space_group_name_H-M   'P 1'
#
loop_
_entity.id
_entity.type
_entity.pdbx_description
1 polymer ?
#
loop_
_entity_poly.entity_id
_entity_poly.type
_entity_poly.pdbx_seq_one_letter_code
_entity_poly.pdbx_strand_id
1 'polypeptide(L)' 'MKKCVLYDRDCIDCNECNICDLDSNKICDNCEKCLHLEDNDYKGVVIDEILSEKDYTKDEE' A
#
# COMPACT_ATOMS: atom_id res chain seq x y z
N MET A 1 -27.39 8.31 -2.45
CA MET A 1 -26.87 6.93 -2.51
C MET A 1 -25.42 6.94 -2.07
N LYS A 2 -24.98 6.03 -1.20
CA LYS A 2 -23.60 6.01 -0.67
C LYS A 2 -22.70 5.17 -1.58
N LYS A 3 -21.47 5.62 -1.84
CA LYS A 3 -20.45 4.85 -2.58
C LYS A 3 -19.70 3.88 -1.66
N CYS A 4 -19.26 2.76 -2.22
CA CYS A 4 -18.39 1.82 -1.51
C CYS A 4 -16.98 2.43 -1.37
N VAL A 5 -16.33 2.20 -0.23
CA VAL A 5 -14.98 2.72 0.06
C VAL A 5 -13.86 1.80 -0.44
N LEU A 6 -14.16 0.52 -0.65
CA LEU A 6 -13.18 -0.48 -1.12
C LEU A 6 -13.22 -0.68 -2.64
N TYR A 7 -14.36 -0.43 -3.27
CA TYR A 7 -14.61 -0.77 -4.68
C TYR A 7 -15.35 0.36 -5.39
N ASP A 8 -15.10 0.53 -6.69
CA ASP A 8 -15.83 1.49 -7.53
C ASP A 8 -17.24 0.99 -7.89
N ARG A 9 -18.14 1.03 -6.91
CA ARG A 9 -19.56 0.66 -7.02
C ARG A 9 -20.39 1.36 -5.94
N ASP A 10 -21.72 1.29 -6.05
CA ASP A 10 -22.60 1.71 -4.96
C ASP A 10 -22.50 0.77 -3.75
N CYS A 11 -22.71 1.32 -2.56
CA CYS A 11 -22.68 0.53 -1.33
C CYS A 11 -23.86 -0.45 -1.29
N ILE A 12 -23.56 -1.72 -1.00
CA ILE A 12 -24.52 -2.82 -0.88
C ILE A 12 -24.63 -3.36 0.55
N ASP A 13 -24.14 -2.61 1.53
CA ASP A 13 -24.15 -2.94 2.96
C ASP A 13 -23.55 -4.33 3.31
N CYS A 14 -22.47 -4.70 2.60
CA CYS A 14 -21.77 -5.98 2.82
C CYS A 14 -20.96 -6.04 4.13
N ASN A 15 -20.71 -4.90 4.80
CA ASN A 15 -19.92 -4.77 6.03
C ASN A 15 -18.45 -5.22 5.95
N GLU A 16 -17.93 -5.50 4.75
CA GLU A 16 -16.54 -5.90 4.53
C GLU A 16 -15.53 -4.84 5.00
N CYS A 17 -15.84 -3.55 4.78
CA CYS A 17 -14.99 -2.43 5.22
C CYS A 17 -14.91 -2.27 6.74
N ASN A 18 -15.68 -3.05 7.52
CA ASN A 18 -15.59 -3.07 8.97
C ASN A 18 -14.65 -4.17 9.49
N ILE A 19 -14.10 -5.02 8.60
CA ILE A 19 -13.18 -6.11 8.98
C ILE A 19 -11.75 -5.59 8.99
N CYS A 20 -10.94 -6.08 9.93
CA CYS A 20 -9.54 -5.70 10.06
C CYS A 20 -8.70 -6.27 8.90
N ASP A 21 -7.92 -5.41 8.24
CA ASP A 21 -7.04 -5.79 7.12
C ASP A 21 -5.97 -6.83 7.52
N LEU A 22 -5.61 -6.90 8.81
CA LEU A 22 -4.63 -7.88 9.32
C LEU A 22 -5.26 -9.18 9.83
N ASP A 23 -6.54 -9.18 10.20
CA ASP A 23 -7.21 -10.33 10.81
C ASP A 23 -8.67 -10.36 10.39
N SER A 24 -8.98 -11.30 9.49
CA SER A 24 -10.33 -11.48 8.95
C SER A 24 -11.37 -11.92 9.97
N ASN A 25 -10.97 -12.34 11.17
CA ASN A 25 -11.89 -12.68 12.27
C ASN A 25 -12.19 -11.50 13.20
N LYS A 26 -11.54 -10.33 12.98
CA LYS A 26 -11.64 -9.17 13.87
C LYS A 26 -12.39 -8.02 13.20
N ILE A 27 -13.36 -7.43 13.90
CA ILE A 27 -13.92 -6.12 13.53
C ILE A 27 -12.85 -5.05 13.77
N CYS A 28 -12.62 -4.19 12.78
CA CYS A 28 -11.69 -3.07 12.89
C CYS A 28 -12.12 -2.15 14.03
N ASP A 29 -11.21 -1.94 14.97
CA ASP A 29 -11.33 -1.08 16.14
C ASP A 29 -10.45 0.17 16.03
N ASN A 30 -10.00 0.48 14.82
CA ASN A 30 -9.07 1.57 14.51
C ASN A 30 -7.77 1.51 15.33
N CYS A 31 -7.23 0.31 15.61
CA CYS A 31 -5.96 0.17 16.33
C CYS A 31 -4.70 0.55 15.54
N GLU A 32 -4.83 0.97 14.28
CA GLU A 32 -3.75 1.48 13.39
C GLU A 32 -2.59 0.51 13.11
N LYS A 33 -2.60 -0.72 13.63
CA LYS A 33 -1.53 -1.73 13.41
C LYS A 33 -1.25 -2.04 11.95
N CYS A 34 -2.26 -1.99 11.08
CA CYS A 34 -2.07 -2.20 9.64
C CYS A 34 -1.23 -1.11 8.97
N LEU A 35 -1.16 0.09 9.57
CA LEU A 35 -0.36 1.21 9.06
C LEU A 35 1.11 1.11 9.49
N HIS A 36 1.40 0.36 10.55
CA HIS A 36 2.74 0.20 11.12
C HIS A 36 3.37 -1.17 10.79
N LEU A 37 2.94 -1.83 9.71
CA LEU A 37 3.55 -3.09 9.25
C LEU A 37 4.99 -2.89 8.75
N GLU A 38 5.28 -1.70 8.24
CA GLU A 38 6.62 -1.26 7.88
C GLU A 38 7.03 -0.24 8.96
N ASP A 39 8.22 -0.38 9.57
CA ASP A 39 8.73 0.49 10.65
C ASP A 39 8.97 1.95 10.20
N ASN A 40 8.40 2.38 9.08
CA ASN A 40 8.56 3.70 8.50
C ASN A 40 7.20 4.29 8.14
N ASP A 41 6.99 5.56 8.47
CA ASP A 41 5.78 6.33 8.12
C ASP A 41 5.61 6.52 6.59
N TYR A 42 6.62 6.16 5.80
CA TYR A 42 6.65 6.29 4.35
C TYR A 42 7.36 5.11 3.70
N LYS A 43 6.88 4.71 2.52
CA LYS A 43 7.63 3.84 1.62
C LYS A 43 8.74 4.66 0.96
N GLY A 44 9.99 4.39 1.33
CA GLY A 44 11.17 5.00 0.72
C GLY A 44 11.69 4.14 -0.44
N VAL A 45 12.04 4.79 -1.55
CA VAL A 45 12.90 4.17 -2.56
C VAL A 45 14.32 4.68 -2.30
N VAL A 46 15.24 3.77 -2.00
CA VAL A 46 16.66 4.11 -1.88
C VAL A 46 17.24 4.15 -3.29
N ILE A 47 17.85 5.28 -3.65
CA ILE A 47 18.61 5.42 -4.88
C ILE A 47 20.08 5.22 -4.53
N ASP A 48 20.64 4.07 -4.92
CA ASP A 48 22.05 3.76 -4.65
C ASP A 48 23.00 4.59 -5.53
N GLU A 49 22.65 4.77 -6.81
CA GLU A 49 23.47 5.52 -7.77
C GLU A 49 22.60 6.17 -8.87
N ILE A 50 23.05 7.31 -9.39
CA ILE A 50 22.47 7.97 -10.57
C ILE A 50 23.54 7.97 -11.66
N LEU A 51 23.36 7.14 -12.67
CA LEU A 51 24.28 7.02 -13.80
C LEU A 51 23.99 8.11 -14.85
N SER A 52 25.04 8.76 -15.35
CA SER A 52 24.96 9.66 -16.50
C SER A 52 25.20 8.91 -17.81
N GLU A 53 24.86 9.52 -18.96
CA GLU A 53 25.12 8.95 -20.28
C GLU A 53 26.60 8.57 -20.52
N LYS A 54 27.53 9.20 -19.79
CA LYS A 54 28.96 8.91 -19.87
C LYS A 54 29.37 7.68 -19.07
N ASP A 55 28.58 7.32 -18.06
CA ASP A 55 28.82 6.16 -17.19
C ASP A 55 28.24 4.88 -17.82
N TYR A 56 27.32 5.02 -18.78
CA TYR A 56 26.85 3.95 -19.65
C TYR A 56 27.88 3.64 -20.75
N THR A 57 29.00 2.99 -20.40
CA THR A 57 29.75 2.22 -21.40
C THR A 57 29.09 0.85 -21.52
N LYS A 58 28.37 0.60 -22.62
CA LYS A 58 27.99 -0.77 -22.97
C LYS A 58 29.29 -1.55 -23.17
N ASP A 59 29.61 -2.45 -22.24
CA ASP A 59 30.55 -3.51 -22.52
C ASP A 59 29.89 -4.37 -23.61
N GLU A 60 30.28 -4.13 -24.86
CA GLU A 60 29.92 -4.96 -26.01
C GLU A 60 30.74 -6.26 -25.91
N GLU A 61 30.07 -7.38 -25.59
CA GLU A 61 30.59 -8.74 -25.77
C GLU A 61 30.72 -9.11 -27.26
#